data_AF-A0A2C5ZE13-F1
#
_entry.id   AF-A0A2C5ZE13-F1
#
_cell.length_a   1.000
_cell.length_b   1.000
_cell.length_c   1.000
_cell.angle_alpha   90.00
_cell.angle_beta   90.00
_cell.angle_gamma   90.00
#
_symmetry.space_group_name_H-M   'P 1'
#
loop_
_entity.id
_entity.type
_entity.pdbx_description
1 polymer ?
#
loop_
_entity_poly.entity_id
_entity_poly.type
_entity_poly.pdbx_seq_one_letter_code
_entity_poly.pdbx_strand_id
1 'polypeptide(L)'
;MELNLPEVEPVEMGFKPQQDLKGAAVDVTNDYGSPNLLFIYYVSFIPDDKKIDLEAIQDEFQTWNAWELGQAEVQLEGHVKKGNLPSDDSIASRTARNNFRSKALGVFRATGEAWLTVASNFTVQRAVEAEEDDINGATLSELRKLAVDNKYPAQFGVIINTLGDRIDKDHETKLFYTHVFYDYDSSSRTFRPVIKDSTFTIKRVDDKDDGKVAVDISLLAYTYNFDRKFWRDNRHQGAAPIKKGEPIREQMSFVFFYD
;
A
#
# COMPACT_ATOMS: atom_id res chain seq x y z
N MET A 1 -0.29 -18.56 -11.72
CA MET A 1 1.17 -18.72 -11.54
C MET A 1 1.67 -17.64 -10.58
N GLU A 2 2.42 -17.97 -9.53
CA GLU A 2 2.90 -17.00 -8.53
C GLU A 2 3.95 -16.08 -9.18
N LEU A 3 3.81 -14.76 -9.03
CA LEU A 3 4.70 -13.80 -9.65
C LEU A 3 6.05 -13.79 -8.90
N ASN A 4 7.10 -14.34 -9.52
CA ASN A 4 8.42 -14.43 -8.88
C ASN A 4 9.09 -13.04 -8.88
N LEU A 5 8.85 -12.26 -7.82
CA LEU A 5 9.40 -10.93 -7.64
C LEU A 5 10.83 -10.98 -7.09
N PRO A 6 11.75 -10.12 -7.57
CA PRO A 6 13.12 -10.10 -7.08
C PRO A 6 13.20 -9.77 -5.59
N GLU A 7 14.33 -10.12 -4.97
CA GLU A 7 14.60 -9.83 -3.56
C GLU A 7 14.65 -8.34 -3.27
N VAL A 8 14.25 -7.97 -2.05
CA VAL A 8 14.27 -6.59 -1.56
C VAL A 8 15.45 -6.43 -0.61
N GLU A 9 16.28 -5.43 -0.85
CA GLU A 9 17.36 -5.08 0.07
C GLU A 9 16.78 -4.33 1.29
N PRO A 10 17.14 -4.70 2.53
CA PRO A 10 16.77 -3.92 3.71
C PRO A 10 17.29 -2.49 3.61
N VAL A 11 16.55 -1.55 4.21
CA VAL A 11 16.90 -0.13 4.23
C VAL A 11 16.85 0.39 5.66
N GLU A 12 17.72 1.37 5.94
CA GLU A 12 17.75 2.11 7.20
C GLU A 12 17.87 3.61 6.90
N MET A 13 17.49 4.46 7.86
CA MET A 13 17.72 5.91 7.71
C MET A 13 19.21 6.22 7.57
N GLY A 14 19.54 7.12 6.65
CA GLY A 14 20.92 7.50 6.34
C GLY A 14 21.64 6.53 5.39
N PHE A 15 21.05 5.38 5.03
CA PHE A 15 21.59 4.53 3.99
C PHE A 15 21.48 5.23 2.63
N LYS A 16 22.62 5.45 1.98
CA LYS A 16 22.68 5.93 0.60
C LYS A 16 22.80 4.71 -0.30
N PRO A 17 21.78 4.39 -1.11
CA PRO A 17 21.91 3.33 -2.10
C PRO A 17 23.13 3.63 -2.99
N GLN A 18 24.00 2.64 -3.20
CA GLN A 18 25.06 2.75 -4.20
C GLN A 18 24.42 2.78 -5.59
N GLN A 19 24.13 3.99 -6.08
CA GLN A 19 23.67 4.21 -7.44
C GLN A 19 24.84 4.67 -8.31
N ASP A 20 25.59 3.71 -8.86
CA ASP A 20 26.33 3.96 -10.10
C ASP A 20 25.31 3.97 -11.26
N LEU A 21 24.69 5.12 -11.51
CA LEU A 21 23.63 5.24 -12.53
C LEU A 21 24.01 6.23 -13.64
N LYS A 22 24.62 5.70 -14.69
CA LYS A 22 24.62 6.30 -16.04
C LYS A 22 23.75 5.47 -16.99
N GLY A 23 22.45 5.39 -16.70
CA GLY A 23 21.48 4.71 -17.55
C GLY A 23 20.20 5.53 -17.71
N ALA A 24 19.59 5.46 -18.89
CA ALA A 24 18.33 6.16 -19.20
C ALA A 24 17.26 5.86 -18.13
N ALA A 25 16.54 6.90 -17.72
CA ALA A 25 15.41 6.77 -16.80
C ALA A 25 14.29 5.99 -17.51
N VAL A 26 13.73 5.00 -16.81
CA VAL A 26 12.54 4.28 -17.29
C VAL A 26 11.33 5.12 -16.91
N ASP A 27 10.45 5.37 -17.87
CA ASP A 27 9.20 6.09 -17.60
C ASP A 27 8.20 5.13 -16.95
N VAL A 28 7.96 5.34 -15.65
CA VAL A 28 7.03 4.58 -14.82
C VAL A 28 5.84 5.43 -14.38
N THR A 29 5.62 6.59 -15.01
CA THR A 29 4.56 7.54 -14.62
C THR A 29 3.16 6.95 -14.69
N ASN A 30 2.94 5.99 -15.60
CA ASN A 30 1.66 5.31 -15.74
C ASN A 30 1.42 4.18 -14.72
N ASP A 31 2.43 3.85 -13.88
CA ASP A 31 2.27 2.87 -12.80
C ASP A 31 1.34 3.40 -11.71
N TYR A 32 1.30 4.71 -11.49
CA TYR A 32 0.74 5.32 -10.28
C TYR A 32 -0.79 5.46 -10.27
N GLY A 33 -1.46 4.95 -11.31
CA GLY A 33 -2.92 4.87 -11.42
C GLY A 33 -3.51 3.47 -11.15
N SER A 34 -2.68 2.45 -10.88
CA SER A 34 -3.19 1.12 -10.58
C SER A 34 -3.55 0.99 -9.09
N PRO A 35 -4.71 0.43 -8.75
CA PRO A 35 -5.26 0.44 -7.39
C PRO A 35 -4.67 -0.65 -6.47
N ASN A 36 -3.56 -1.28 -6.87
CA ASN A 36 -2.94 -2.38 -6.13
C ASN A 36 -1.92 -1.92 -5.08
N LEU A 37 -1.61 -0.62 -5.05
CA LEU A 37 -0.85 0.04 -3.98
C LEU A 37 -1.45 1.43 -3.76
N LEU A 38 -2.03 1.72 -2.59
CA LEU A 38 -2.49 3.09 -2.28
C LEU A 38 -2.21 3.47 -0.82
N PHE A 39 -2.05 4.78 -0.61
CA PHE A 39 -1.98 5.42 0.71
C PHE A 39 -3.26 6.21 0.95
N ILE A 40 -4.00 5.85 1.99
CA ILE A 40 -5.32 6.40 2.26
C ILE A 40 -5.28 7.13 3.59
N TYR A 41 -5.53 8.42 3.52
CA TYR A 41 -5.46 9.35 4.65
C TYR A 41 -6.88 9.71 5.09
N TYR A 42 -7.23 9.35 6.31
CA TYR A 42 -8.54 9.61 6.88
C TYR A 42 -8.43 10.77 7.87
N VAL A 43 -9.15 11.86 7.60
CA VAL A 43 -9.14 13.08 8.40
C VAL A 43 -10.47 13.22 9.13
N SER A 44 -10.45 13.20 10.45
CA SER A 44 -11.64 13.48 11.26
C SER A 44 -12.00 14.97 11.21
N PHE A 45 -13.27 15.32 11.44
CA PHE A 45 -13.64 16.73 11.62
C PHE A 45 -13.00 17.30 12.88
N ILE A 46 -12.27 18.41 12.73
CA ILE A 46 -11.54 19.07 13.82
C ILE A 46 -11.93 20.54 13.98
N PRO A 47 -11.77 21.10 15.19
CA PRO A 47 -11.83 22.54 15.40
C PRO A 47 -10.82 23.32 14.53
N ASP A 48 -11.18 24.54 14.12
CA ASP A 48 -10.34 25.38 13.26
C ASP A 48 -8.95 25.67 13.86
N ASP A 49 -8.86 25.82 15.18
CA ASP A 49 -7.62 26.08 15.91
C ASP A 49 -6.66 24.86 15.91
N LYS A 50 -7.10 23.71 15.41
CA LYS A 50 -6.31 22.47 15.28
C LYS A 50 -5.82 22.17 13.88
N LYS A 51 -6.14 23.01 12.88
CA LYS A 51 -5.68 22.81 11.50
C LYS A 51 -4.17 22.77 11.35
N ILE A 52 -3.44 23.67 12.04
CA ILE A 52 -1.97 23.70 12.01
C ILE A 52 -1.38 22.41 12.63
N ASP A 53 -1.96 21.94 13.73
CA ASP A 53 -1.55 20.69 14.38
C ASP A 53 -1.78 19.49 13.43
N LEU A 54 -2.90 19.47 12.69
CA LEU A 54 -3.18 18.45 11.69
C LEU A 54 -2.18 18.49 10.55
N GLU A 55 -1.90 19.66 9.97
CA GLU A 55 -0.94 19.82 8.87
C GLU A 55 0.45 19.30 9.26
N ALA A 56 0.91 19.61 10.48
CA ALA A 56 2.19 19.13 10.99
C ALA A 56 2.22 17.59 11.13
N ILE A 57 1.11 16.99 11.57
CA ILE A 57 0.99 15.53 11.68
C ILE A 57 0.94 14.90 10.28
N GLN A 58 0.17 15.48 9.37
CA GLN A 58 0.08 14.99 7.99
C GLN A 58 1.45 15.00 7.31
N ASP A 59 2.23 16.07 7.48
CA ASP A 59 3.61 16.14 7.00
C ASP A 59 4.47 14.97 7.52
N GLU A 60 4.38 14.64 8.80
CA GLU A 60 5.14 13.52 9.38
C GLU A 60 4.81 12.18 8.70
N PHE A 61 3.54 11.81 8.55
CA PHE A 61 3.15 10.53 7.94
C PHE A 61 3.36 10.52 6.42
N GLN A 62 3.02 11.62 5.73
CA GLN A 62 3.19 11.71 4.28
C GLN A 62 4.66 11.69 3.87
N THR A 63 5.55 12.35 4.63
CA THR A 63 7.00 12.28 4.37
C THR A 63 7.56 10.90 4.66
N TRP A 64 7.03 10.18 5.65
CA TRP A 64 7.38 8.77 5.88
C TRP A 64 6.98 7.88 4.70
N ASN A 65 5.73 7.96 4.25
CA ASN A 65 5.28 7.16 3.10
C ASN A 65 6.01 7.55 1.80
N ALA A 66 6.37 8.83 1.63
CA ALA A 66 7.23 9.27 0.54
C ALA A 66 8.65 8.68 0.65
N TRP A 67 9.21 8.58 1.86
CA TRP A 67 10.50 7.92 2.05
C TRP A 67 10.46 6.45 1.63
N GLU A 68 9.45 5.69 2.07
CA GLU A 68 9.28 4.28 1.71
C GLU A 68 9.21 4.10 0.19
N LEU A 69 8.39 4.90 -0.49
CA LEU A 69 8.27 4.88 -1.94
C LEU A 69 9.56 5.25 -2.64
N GLY A 70 10.28 6.26 -2.14
CA GLY A 70 11.58 6.65 -2.71
C GLY A 70 12.61 5.52 -2.64
N GLN A 71 12.65 4.79 -1.53
CA GLN A 71 13.52 3.64 -1.36
C GLN A 71 13.11 2.47 -2.27
N ALA A 72 11.81 2.16 -2.33
CA ALA A 72 11.28 1.12 -3.22
C ALA A 72 11.58 1.44 -4.69
N GLU A 73 11.46 2.71 -5.09
CA GLU A 73 11.70 3.15 -6.46
C GLU A 73 13.17 3.01 -6.86
N VAL A 74 14.10 3.31 -5.95
CA VAL A 74 15.54 3.11 -6.21
C VAL A 74 15.85 1.64 -6.51
N GLN A 75 15.31 0.71 -5.72
CA GLN A 75 15.52 -0.72 -5.95
C GLN A 75 14.83 -1.20 -7.23
N LEU A 76 13.59 -0.75 -7.46
CA LEU A 76 12.81 -1.08 -8.65
C LEU A 76 13.55 -0.69 -9.94
N GLU A 77 14.04 0.54 -10.04
CA GLU A 77 14.83 0.99 -11.19
C GLU A 77 16.08 0.11 -11.40
N GLY A 78 16.72 -0.31 -10.31
CA GLY A 78 17.83 -1.24 -10.34
C GLY A 78 17.45 -2.60 -10.92
N HIS A 79 16.30 -3.16 -10.53
CA HIS A 79 15.80 -4.43 -11.05
C HIS A 79 15.35 -4.34 -12.50
N VAL A 80 14.69 -3.25 -12.91
CA VAL A 80 14.31 -3.04 -14.31
C VAL A 80 15.55 -2.95 -15.20
N LYS A 81 16.59 -2.20 -14.78
CA LYS A 81 17.86 -2.10 -15.52
C LYS A 81 18.59 -3.43 -15.64
N LYS A 82 18.52 -4.29 -14.61
CA LYS A 82 19.10 -5.64 -14.61
C LYS A 82 18.26 -6.65 -15.41
N GLY A 83 17.08 -6.28 -15.91
CA GLY A 83 16.15 -7.18 -16.60
C GLY A 83 15.38 -8.12 -15.68
N ASN A 84 15.39 -7.86 -14.36
CA ASN A 84 14.68 -8.67 -13.36
C ASN A 84 13.21 -8.24 -13.19
N LEU A 85 12.84 -7.05 -13.66
CA LEU A 85 11.47 -6.56 -13.75
C LEU A 85 11.22 -6.02 -15.16
N PRO A 86 9.99 -6.13 -15.67
CA PRO A 86 9.67 -5.65 -17.02
C PRO A 86 9.72 -4.12 -17.11
N SER A 87 10.20 -3.63 -18.26
CA SER A 87 10.37 -2.20 -18.54
C SER A 87 9.26 -1.61 -19.42
N ASP A 88 8.42 -2.44 -20.04
CA ASP A 88 7.34 -1.98 -20.91
C ASP A 88 6.15 -1.43 -20.10
N ASP A 89 5.22 -0.80 -20.81
CA ASP A 89 4.10 -0.07 -20.23
C ASP A 89 2.77 -0.86 -20.27
N SER A 90 2.83 -2.18 -20.47
CA SER A 90 1.64 -3.03 -20.40
C SER A 90 1.08 -3.09 -18.98
N ILE A 91 -0.23 -3.37 -18.87
CA ILE A 91 -0.91 -3.53 -17.57
C ILE A 91 -0.21 -4.58 -16.70
N ALA A 92 0.21 -5.72 -17.29
CA ALA A 92 0.91 -6.77 -16.57
C ALA A 92 2.25 -6.28 -15.98
N SER A 93 3.01 -5.51 -16.76
CA SER A 93 4.29 -4.96 -16.33
C SER A 93 4.15 -3.90 -15.23
N ARG A 94 3.14 -3.02 -15.34
CA ARG A 94 2.79 -2.06 -14.28
C ARG A 94 2.38 -2.77 -12.99
N THR A 95 1.53 -3.80 -13.09
CA THR A 95 1.13 -4.62 -11.95
C THR A 95 2.32 -5.30 -11.29
N ALA A 96 3.25 -5.88 -12.07
CA ALA A 96 4.46 -6.51 -11.54
C ALA A 96 5.35 -5.51 -10.79
N ARG A 97 5.57 -4.33 -11.36
CA ARG A 97 6.34 -3.24 -10.73
C ARG A 97 5.69 -2.75 -9.43
N ASN A 98 4.37 -2.57 -9.40
CA ASN A 98 3.66 -2.18 -8.18
C ASN A 98 3.60 -3.28 -7.12
N ASN A 99 3.53 -4.56 -7.53
CA ASN A 99 3.66 -5.67 -6.61
C ASN A 99 5.07 -5.72 -5.98
N PHE A 100 6.11 -5.35 -6.73
CA PHE A 100 7.44 -5.16 -6.16
C PHE A 100 7.47 -4.02 -5.15
N ARG A 101 6.89 -2.84 -5.46
CA ARG A 101 6.80 -1.73 -4.49
C ARG A 101 6.11 -2.16 -3.19
N SER A 102 4.98 -2.85 -3.29
CA SER A 102 4.27 -3.40 -2.12
C SER A 102 5.10 -4.41 -1.34
N LYS A 103 5.83 -5.31 -2.04
CA LYS A 103 6.79 -6.24 -1.40
C LYS A 103 7.87 -5.47 -0.64
N ALA A 104 8.41 -4.40 -1.24
CA ALA A 104 9.46 -3.60 -0.65
C ALA A 104 9.00 -2.92 0.64
N LEU A 105 7.85 -2.24 0.62
CA LEU A 105 7.22 -1.64 1.79
C LEU A 105 7.00 -2.67 2.91
N GLY A 106 6.48 -3.86 2.58
CA GLY A 106 6.31 -4.94 3.55
C GLY A 106 7.62 -5.35 4.24
N VAL A 107 8.72 -5.43 3.49
CA VAL A 107 10.05 -5.74 4.04
C VAL A 107 10.58 -4.58 4.88
N PHE A 108 10.42 -3.33 4.43
CA PHE A 108 10.87 -2.13 5.17
C PHE A 108 10.20 -2.08 6.54
N ARG A 109 8.88 -2.20 6.58
CA ARG A 109 8.09 -2.18 7.83
C ARG A 109 8.39 -3.36 8.75
N ALA A 110 8.79 -4.51 8.20
CA ALA A 110 9.14 -5.68 8.98
C ALA A 110 10.56 -5.64 9.57
N THR A 111 11.50 -4.94 8.90
CA THR A 111 12.95 -5.10 9.20
C THR A 111 13.76 -3.81 9.28
N GLY A 112 13.32 -2.73 8.66
CA GLY A 112 14.11 -1.51 8.44
C GLY A 112 13.61 -0.24 9.14
N GLU A 113 12.39 -0.26 9.68
CA GLU A 113 11.76 0.94 10.27
C GLU A 113 11.79 0.93 11.79
N ALA A 114 12.87 1.46 12.38
CA ALA A 114 13.01 1.57 13.83
C ALA A 114 11.91 2.42 14.51
N TRP A 115 11.21 3.26 13.74
CA TRP A 115 10.10 4.11 14.20
C TRP A 115 8.72 3.45 14.08
N LEU A 116 8.64 2.23 13.57
CA LEU A 116 7.39 1.51 13.40
C LEU A 116 7.40 0.25 14.26
N THR A 117 6.38 0.07 15.08
CA THR A 117 6.24 -1.15 15.91
C THR A 117 4.86 -1.76 15.70
N VAL A 118 4.81 -3.07 15.48
CA VAL A 118 3.55 -3.80 15.31
C VAL A 118 2.79 -3.79 16.64
N ALA A 119 1.63 -3.14 16.65
CA ALA A 119 0.71 -3.14 17.79
C ALA A 119 -0.18 -4.40 17.79
N SER A 120 -0.65 -4.79 16.61
CA SER A 120 -1.43 -6.01 16.41
C SER A 120 -1.40 -6.43 14.94
N ASN A 121 -1.64 -7.71 14.68
CA ASN A 121 -1.89 -8.20 13.33
C ASN A 121 -2.94 -9.31 13.36
N PHE A 122 -3.59 -9.54 12.22
CA PHE A 122 -4.48 -10.65 12.03
C PHE A 122 -4.54 -11.06 10.56
N THR A 123 -4.96 -12.30 10.32
CA THR A 123 -5.24 -12.82 8.98
C THR A 123 -6.65 -13.40 8.96
N VAL A 124 -7.43 -13.07 7.93
CA VAL A 124 -8.76 -13.65 7.67
C VAL A 124 -8.76 -14.23 6.26
N GLN A 125 -9.25 -15.45 6.12
CA GLN A 125 -9.45 -16.10 4.83
C GLN A 125 -10.93 -16.33 4.55
N ARG A 126 -11.29 -16.23 3.28
CA ARG A 126 -12.63 -16.46 2.72
C ARG A 126 -12.48 -17.16 1.39
N ALA A 127 -13.35 -18.12 1.13
CA ALA A 127 -13.48 -18.73 -0.18
C ALA A 127 -14.77 -18.21 -0.83
N VAL A 128 -14.69 -17.92 -2.13
CA VAL A 128 -15.81 -17.51 -2.96
C VAL A 128 -15.92 -18.50 -4.11
N GLU A 129 -17.13 -18.98 -4.39
CA GLU A 129 -17.41 -19.87 -5.52
C GLU A 129 -18.55 -19.25 -6.33
N ALA A 130 -18.37 -19.12 -7.65
CA ALA A 130 -19.36 -18.55 -8.56
C ALA A 130 -19.14 -19.05 -10.00
N GLU A 131 -20.09 -18.79 -10.88
CA GLU A 131 -19.90 -18.99 -12.33
C GLU A 131 -18.78 -18.09 -12.86
N GLU A 132 -18.11 -18.52 -13.94
CA GLU A 132 -16.95 -17.83 -14.53
C GLU A 132 -17.22 -16.35 -14.88
N ASP A 133 -18.45 -16.03 -15.30
CA ASP A 133 -18.88 -14.67 -15.66
C ASP A 133 -19.19 -13.79 -14.43
N ASP A 134 -19.52 -14.41 -13.29
CA ASP A 134 -19.93 -13.70 -12.05
C ASP A 134 -18.82 -13.61 -11.00
N ILE A 135 -17.71 -14.34 -11.18
CA ILE A 135 -16.66 -14.48 -10.16
C ILE A 135 -16.03 -13.15 -9.75
N ASN A 136 -15.88 -12.19 -10.66
CA ASN A 136 -15.35 -10.86 -10.34
C ASN A 136 -16.33 -10.08 -9.45
N GLY A 137 -17.63 -10.15 -9.75
CA GLY A 137 -18.68 -9.53 -8.94
C GLY A 137 -18.77 -10.14 -7.54
N ALA A 138 -18.68 -11.47 -7.46
CA ALA A 138 -18.67 -12.21 -6.19
C ALA A 138 -17.43 -11.87 -5.34
N THR A 139 -16.25 -11.87 -5.95
CA THR A 139 -14.98 -11.47 -5.32
C THR A 139 -15.06 -10.05 -4.78
N LEU A 140 -15.55 -9.10 -5.58
CA LEU A 140 -15.73 -7.70 -5.17
C LEU A 140 -16.72 -7.55 -4.01
N SER A 141 -17.79 -8.34 -3.99
CA SER A 141 -18.73 -8.40 -2.87
C SER A 141 -18.05 -8.86 -1.58
N GLU A 142 -17.24 -9.93 -1.65
CA GLU A 142 -16.55 -10.47 -0.48
C GLU A 142 -15.43 -9.53 0.02
N LEU A 143 -14.70 -8.83 -0.87
CA LEU A 143 -13.74 -7.80 -0.47
C LEU A 143 -14.43 -6.67 0.34
N ARG A 144 -15.61 -6.22 -0.09
CA ARG A 144 -16.40 -5.23 0.64
C ARG A 144 -16.84 -5.74 2.00
N LYS A 145 -17.31 -6.99 2.06
CA LYS A 145 -17.72 -7.63 3.31
C LYS A 145 -16.55 -7.74 4.28
N LEU A 146 -15.38 -8.20 3.82
CA LEU A 146 -14.15 -8.22 4.61
C LEU A 146 -13.78 -6.82 5.12
N ALA A 147 -13.88 -5.79 4.30
CA ALA A 147 -13.62 -4.42 4.74
C ALA A 147 -14.58 -3.97 5.86
N VAL A 148 -15.88 -4.27 5.73
CA VAL A 148 -16.89 -3.94 6.75
C VAL A 148 -16.70 -4.74 8.03
N ASP A 149 -16.53 -6.07 7.93
CA ASP A 149 -16.33 -6.97 9.06
C ASP A 149 -15.10 -6.57 9.89
N ASN A 150 -14.08 -6.02 9.25
CA ASN A 150 -12.84 -5.57 9.86
C ASN A 150 -12.79 -4.05 10.15
N LYS A 151 -13.95 -3.38 10.11
CA LYS A 151 -14.14 -1.98 10.54
C LYS A 151 -13.26 -0.98 9.77
N TYR A 152 -13.09 -1.17 8.46
CA TYR A 152 -12.57 -0.12 7.60
C TYR A 152 -13.67 0.92 7.32
N PRO A 153 -13.32 2.21 7.15
CA PRO A 153 -14.30 3.25 6.83
C PRO A 153 -15.04 2.98 5.52
N ALA A 154 -16.30 3.42 5.43
CA ALA A 154 -17.13 3.22 4.25
C ALA A 154 -16.50 3.79 2.96
N GLN A 155 -15.71 4.85 3.07
CA GLN A 155 -14.95 5.47 1.99
C GLN A 155 -13.96 4.49 1.33
N PHE A 156 -13.43 3.52 2.09
CA PHE A 156 -12.59 2.48 1.50
C PHE A 156 -13.37 1.57 0.55
N GLY A 157 -14.68 1.40 0.77
CA GLY A 157 -15.56 0.70 -0.17
C GLY A 157 -15.60 1.35 -1.55
N VAL A 158 -15.40 2.67 -1.66
CA VAL A 158 -15.30 3.36 -2.95
C VAL A 158 -14.06 2.91 -3.71
N ILE A 159 -12.91 2.79 -3.01
CA ILE A 159 -11.67 2.27 -3.61
C ILE A 159 -11.87 0.84 -4.08
N ILE A 160 -12.46 -0.01 -3.23
CA ILE A 160 -12.75 -1.40 -3.57
C ILE A 160 -13.62 -1.49 -4.83
N ASN A 161 -14.66 -0.65 -4.97
CA ASN A 161 -15.53 -0.64 -6.15
C ASN A 161 -14.77 -0.36 -7.47
N THR A 162 -13.62 0.32 -7.42
CA THR A 162 -12.79 0.58 -8.63
C THR A 162 -12.01 -0.65 -9.10
N LEU A 163 -12.02 -1.74 -8.33
CA LEU A 163 -11.27 -2.98 -8.62
C LEU A 163 -11.98 -3.94 -9.57
N GLY A 164 -13.27 -3.75 -9.86
CA GLY A 164 -14.14 -4.74 -10.50
C GLY A 164 -13.49 -5.53 -11.65
N ASP A 165 -13.03 -4.83 -12.69
CA ASP A 165 -12.42 -5.46 -13.87
C ASP A 165 -10.88 -5.55 -13.79
N ARG A 166 -10.29 -5.17 -12.65
CA ARG A 166 -8.85 -5.07 -12.44
C ARG A 166 -8.28 -6.26 -11.65
N ILE A 167 -9.14 -7.13 -11.14
CA ILE A 167 -8.72 -8.39 -10.51
C ILE A 167 -8.48 -9.39 -11.63
N ASP A 168 -7.22 -9.76 -11.81
CA ASP A 168 -6.86 -10.88 -12.68
C ASP A 168 -7.17 -12.17 -11.91
N LYS A 169 -8.08 -12.98 -12.43
CA LYS A 169 -8.50 -14.25 -11.82
C LYS A 169 -7.58 -15.42 -12.19
N ASP A 170 -6.78 -15.28 -13.24
CA ASP A 170 -5.85 -16.33 -13.68
C ASP A 170 -4.49 -16.21 -12.99
N HIS A 171 -4.23 -15.05 -12.38
CA HIS A 171 -3.03 -14.76 -11.61
C HIS A 171 -3.36 -14.36 -10.18
N GLU A 172 -2.37 -14.51 -9.31
CA GLU A 172 -2.49 -14.00 -7.96
C GLU A 172 -2.53 -12.47 -7.98
N THR A 173 -3.65 -11.91 -7.52
CA THR A 173 -3.80 -10.46 -7.37
C THR A 173 -3.52 -10.08 -5.91
N LYS A 174 -2.53 -9.20 -5.70
CA LYS A 174 -2.25 -8.57 -4.40
C LYS A 174 -2.64 -7.11 -4.43
N LEU A 175 -3.37 -6.67 -3.42
CA LEU A 175 -3.80 -5.28 -3.24
C LEU A 175 -3.31 -4.81 -1.87
N PHE A 176 -2.43 -3.83 -1.87
CA PHE A 176 -1.79 -3.30 -0.67
C PHE A 176 -2.27 -1.88 -0.37
N TYR A 177 -2.73 -1.65 0.85
CA TYR A 177 -3.22 -0.35 1.28
C TYR A 177 -2.62 0.04 2.61
N THR A 178 -2.04 1.24 2.67
CA THR A 178 -1.66 1.88 3.94
C THR A 178 -2.76 2.85 4.33
N HIS A 179 -3.38 2.65 5.47
CA HIS A 179 -4.43 3.51 6.02
C HIS A 179 -3.85 4.31 7.18
N VAL A 180 -3.89 5.64 7.08
CA VAL A 180 -3.48 6.54 8.15
C VAL A 180 -4.71 7.30 8.64
N PHE A 181 -5.10 7.04 9.87
CA PHE A 181 -6.22 7.69 10.54
C PHE A 181 -5.69 8.83 11.39
N TYR A 182 -6.13 10.06 11.15
CA TYR A 182 -5.79 11.23 11.95
C TYR A 182 -6.88 11.50 12.99
N ASP A 183 -7.18 10.49 13.82
CA ASP A 183 -8.21 10.59 14.86
C ASP A 183 -7.90 11.74 15.83
N TYR A 184 -8.86 12.63 16.05
CA TYR A 184 -8.77 13.70 17.02
C TYR A 184 -9.64 13.42 18.24
N ASP A 185 -9.01 13.29 19.42
CA ASP A 185 -9.74 13.17 20.68
C ASP A 185 -10.08 14.57 21.19
N SER A 186 -11.37 14.92 21.09
CA SER A 186 -11.90 16.22 21.53
C SER A 186 -11.77 16.46 23.04
N SER A 187 -11.74 15.40 23.85
CA SER A 187 -11.64 15.50 25.31
C SER A 187 -10.22 15.84 25.75
N SER A 188 -9.21 15.17 25.17
CA SER A 188 -7.80 15.48 25.44
C SER A 188 -7.24 16.58 24.55
N ARG A 189 -7.98 17.01 23.51
CA ARG A 189 -7.56 17.95 22.47
C ARG A 189 -6.25 17.55 21.78
N THR A 190 -6.08 16.25 21.56
CA THR A 190 -4.87 15.67 20.94
C THR A 190 -5.22 14.73 19.80
N PHE A 191 -4.32 14.67 18.82
CA PHE A 191 -4.39 13.66 17.76
C PHE A 191 -3.81 12.33 18.24
N ARG A 192 -4.48 11.24 17.87
CA ARG A 192 -4.08 9.86 18.15
C ARG A 192 -4.02 9.09 16.84
N PRO A 193 -3.01 9.35 16.01
CA PRO A 193 -2.98 8.75 14.69
C PRO A 193 -2.81 7.23 14.79
N VAL A 194 -3.52 6.51 13.93
CA VAL A 194 -3.43 5.05 13.82
C VAL A 194 -3.02 4.68 12.41
N ILE A 195 -2.01 3.83 12.27
CA ILE A 195 -1.65 3.23 10.98
C ILE A 195 -2.23 1.83 10.93
N LYS A 196 -2.94 1.52 9.85
CA LYS A 196 -3.31 0.15 9.51
C LYS A 196 -2.83 -0.19 8.11
N ASP A 197 -2.20 -1.35 7.96
CA ASP A 197 -1.97 -1.91 6.64
C ASP A 197 -3.01 -2.97 6.36
N SER A 198 -3.46 -3.04 5.12
CA SER A 198 -4.28 -4.13 4.61
C SER A 198 -3.67 -4.68 3.34
N THR A 199 -3.54 -6.00 3.27
CA THR A 199 -3.14 -6.71 2.06
C THR A 199 -4.21 -7.73 1.75
N PHE A 200 -4.93 -7.52 0.65
CA PHE A 200 -5.80 -8.54 0.07
C PHE A 200 -4.98 -9.37 -0.91
N THR A 201 -5.01 -10.68 -0.75
CA THR A 201 -4.44 -11.65 -1.70
C THR A 201 -5.57 -12.48 -2.25
N ILE A 202 -5.72 -12.48 -3.55
CA ILE A 202 -6.80 -13.15 -4.29
C ILE A 202 -6.13 -14.21 -5.17
N LYS A 203 -6.52 -15.47 -4.99
CA LYS A 203 -5.96 -16.61 -5.74
C LYS A 203 -7.09 -17.51 -6.23
N ARG A 204 -7.11 -17.85 -7.52
CA ARG A 204 -7.96 -18.94 -8.01
C ARG A 204 -7.50 -20.26 -7.40
N VAL A 205 -8.46 -21.06 -6.97
CA VAL A 205 -8.27 -22.43 -6.51
C VAL A 205 -8.68 -23.33 -7.67
N ASP A 206 -7.94 -24.41 -7.91
CA ASP A 206 -8.13 -25.31 -9.05
C ASP A 206 -9.62 -25.66 -9.28
N ASP A 207 -10.03 -25.65 -10.54
CA ASP A 207 -11.42 -25.80 -10.95
C ASP A 207 -12.02 -27.11 -10.41
N LYS A 208 -13.19 -27.00 -9.79
CA LYS A 208 -14.06 -28.17 -9.61
C LYS A 208 -14.77 -28.39 -10.95
N ASP A 209 -14.94 -29.66 -11.31
CA ASP A 209 -15.46 -30.14 -12.60
C ASP A 209 -16.98 -29.83 -12.82
N ASP A 210 -17.51 -28.77 -12.19
CA ASP A 210 -18.93 -28.41 -12.15
C ASP A 210 -19.27 -27.08 -12.84
N GLY A 211 -18.33 -26.47 -13.57
CA GLY A 211 -18.52 -25.22 -14.31
C GLY A 211 -18.34 -23.94 -13.48
N LYS A 212 -18.00 -24.08 -12.20
CA LYS A 212 -17.75 -22.97 -11.30
C LYS A 212 -16.28 -22.71 -11.07
N VAL A 213 -15.97 -21.46 -10.76
CA VAL A 213 -14.66 -20.99 -10.36
C VAL A 213 -14.64 -20.75 -8.87
N ALA A 214 -13.57 -21.22 -8.21
CA ALA A 214 -13.31 -20.92 -6.81
C ALA A 214 -12.14 -19.95 -6.67
N VAL A 215 -12.29 -18.97 -5.78
CA VAL A 215 -11.25 -17.99 -5.45
C VAL A 215 -11.11 -17.90 -3.94
N ASP A 216 -9.87 -18.04 -3.46
CA ASP A 216 -9.49 -17.75 -2.09
C ASP A 216 -9.07 -16.28 -1.96
N ILE A 217 -9.65 -15.62 -0.96
CA ILE A 217 -9.36 -14.24 -0.59
C ILE A 217 -8.79 -14.24 0.83
N SER A 218 -7.56 -13.77 0.98
CA SER A 218 -6.89 -13.57 2.26
C SER A 218 -6.71 -12.08 2.52
N LEU A 219 -7.21 -11.60 3.66
CA LEU A 219 -6.88 -10.29 4.22
C LEU A 219 -5.83 -10.47 5.32
N LEU A 220 -4.64 -9.96 5.09
CA LEU A 220 -3.63 -9.75 6.13
C LEU A 220 -3.66 -8.28 6.55
N ALA A 221 -3.79 -8.02 7.85
CA ALA A 221 -3.82 -6.66 8.36
C ALA A 221 -2.87 -6.47 9.54
N TYR A 222 -2.17 -5.34 9.53
CA TYR A 222 -1.32 -4.89 10.62
C TYR A 222 -1.84 -3.57 11.16
N THR A 223 -1.66 -3.33 12.45
CA THR A 223 -1.79 -2.02 13.07
C THR A 223 -0.46 -1.69 13.72
N TYR A 224 0.00 -0.45 13.55
CA TYR A 224 1.31 -0.03 14.04
C TYR A 224 1.21 1.16 14.98
N ASN A 225 2.17 1.24 15.91
CA ASN A 225 2.52 2.47 16.59
C ASN A 225 3.68 3.13 15.85
N PHE A 226 3.56 4.44 15.64
CA PHE A 226 4.56 5.25 14.95
C PHE A 226 5.28 6.17 15.95
N ASP A 227 6.60 6.03 16.07
CA ASP A 227 7.42 6.95 16.85
C ASP A 227 7.64 8.25 16.06
N ARG A 228 6.66 9.13 16.19
CA ARG A 228 6.64 10.48 15.61
C ARG A 228 7.87 11.29 15.99
N LYS A 229 8.36 11.13 17.23
CA LYS A 229 9.51 11.89 17.71
C LYS A 229 10.77 11.43 16.98
N PHE A 230 11.00 10.12 16.93
CA PHE A 230 12.12 9.56 16.18
C PHE A 230 12.08 10.00 14.71
N TRP A 231 10.91 9.89 14.07
CA TRP A 231 10.76 10.28 12.66
C TRP A 231 11.14 11.76 12.45
N ARG A 232 10.54 12.67 13.20
CA ARG A 232 10.82 14.11 13.09
C ARG A 232 12.30 14.43 13.31
N ASP A 233 12.93 13.78 14.27
CA ASP A 233 14.33 14.04 14.62
C ASP A 233 15.29 13.51 13.55
N ASN A 234 14.92 12.50 12.77
CA ASN A 234 15.83 11.79 11.86
C ASN A 234 15.49 11.89 10.37
N ARG A 235 14.25 12.26 9.98
CA ARG A 235 13.78 12.27 8.58
C ARG A 235 14.67 13.04 7.60
N HIS A 236 15.42 14.03 8.09
CA HIS A 236 16.40 14.79 7.32
C HIS A 236 17.50 13.89 6.71
N GLN A 237 17.82 12.76 7.33
CA GLN A 237 18.76 11.76 6.81
C GLN A 237 18.20 11.01 5.59
N GLY A 238 16.87 11.01 5.43
CA GLY A 238 16.13 10.44 4.31
C GLY A 238 15.69 11.45 3.24
N ALA A 239 16.27 12.66 3.21
CA ALA A 239 15.77 13.73 2.32
C ALA A 239 15.76 13.36 0.83
N ALA A 240 16.75 12.62 0.35
CA ALA A 240 16.82 12.18 -1.05
C ALA A 240 15.70 11.18 -1.42
N PRO A 241 15.50 10.06 -0.67
CA PRO A 241 14.35 9.20 -0.93
C PRO A 241 13.01 9.91 -0.74
N ILE A 242 12.84 10.76 0.28
CA ILE A 242 11.60 11.55 0.46
C ILE A 242 11.28 12.35 -0.81
N LYS A 243 12.26 13.13 -1.30
CA LYS A 243 12.09 13.94 -2.52
C LYS A 243 11.72 13.09 -3.75
N LYS A 244 12.22 11.86 -3.83
CA LYS A 244 11.92 10.96 -4.94
C LYS A 244 10.52 10.36 -4.85
N GLY A 245 10.09 9.96 -3.66
CA GLY A 245 8.80 9.30 -3.47
C GLY A 245 7.63 10.23 -3.27
N GLU A 246 7.83 11.51 -2.95
CA GLU A 246 6.76 12.49 -2.77
C GLU A 246 5.81 12.63 -3.98
N PRO A 247 6.29 12.83 -5.23
CA PRO A 247 5.40 12.89 -6.39
C PRO A 247 4.68 11.55 -6.67
N ILE A 248 5.29 10.43 -6.26
CA ILE A 248 4.68 9.09 -6.38
C ILE A 248 3.55 8.97 -5.35
N ARG A 249 3.81 9.34 -4.09
CA ARG A 249 2.85 9.34 -2.99
C ARG A 249 1.64 10.18 -3.33
N GLU A 250 1.83 11.36 -3.92
CA GLU A 250 0.73 12.22 -4.37
C GLU A 250 -0.23 11.50 -5.31
N GLN A 251 0.31 10.83 -6.33
CA GLN A 251 -0.49 10.11 -7.32
C GLN A 251 -1.13 8.83 -6.76
N MET A 252 -0.47 8.18 -5.80
CA MET A 252 -0.93 6.93 -5.19
C MET A 252 -1.69 7.16 -3.87
N SER A 253 -2.24 8.36 -3.65
CA SER A 253 -2.92 8.68 -2.41
C SER A 253 -4.32 9.23 -2.57
N PHE A 254 -5.13 8.95 -1.55
CA PHE A 254 -6.46 9.53 -1.39
C PHE A 254 -6.58 10.13 0.01
N VAL A 255 -7.24 11.29 0.10
CA VAL A 255 -7.60 11.91 1.36
C VAL A 255 -9.12 11.87 1.48
N PHE A 256 -9.61 11.28 2.56
CA PHE A 256 -11.03 11.19 2.89
C PHE A 256 -11.31 11.88 4.22
N PHE A 257 -12.39 12.65 4.26
CA PHE A 257 -12.97 13.08 5.52
C PHE A 257 -13.91 11.98 6.05
N TYR A 258 -13.87 11.72 7.35
CA TYR A 258 -14.71 10.72 8.00
C TYR A 258 -15.12 11.15 9.41
N ASP A 259 -16.21 10.53 9.87
CA ASP A 259 -16.82 10.71 11.20
C ASP A 259 -16.50 9.52 12.12
#